data_AF-A0A831LZY3-F1
#
_entry.id   AF-A0A831LZY3-F1
#
_cell.length_a   1.000
_cell.length_b   1.000
_cell.length_c   1.000
_cell.angle_alpha   90.00
_cell.angle_beta   90.00
_cell.angle_gamma   90.00
#
_symmetry.space_group_name_H-M   'P 1'
#
loop_
_entity.id
_entity.type
_entity.pdbx_description
1 polymer ?
#
loop_
_entity_poly.entity_id
_entity_poly.type
_entity_poly.pdbx_seq_one_letter_code
_entity_poly.pdbx_strand_id
1 'polypeptide(L)'
;SAPALAEMVVAMIGARMGLELRADFRPARPVRRRFADLDDEARAGRVARDAGWGEMVCRCEHVTRAEVVAALRNPFGARTLDAVKRRTRCGMGRCQGGFCTPRIVEILDEEGVPADRVTKRGGGSCLFQGRVKGRP
;
A
#
# COMPACT_ATOMS: atom_id res chain seq x y z
N SER A 1 -3.40 3.61 28.07
CA SER A 1 -3.23 5.06 27.87
C SER A 1 -4.07 5.62 26.72
N ALA A 2 -4.14 4.96 25.55
CA ALA A 2 -4.94 5.44 24.41
C ALA A 2 -6.48 5.47 24.60
N PRO A 3 -7.13 4.51 25.31
CA PRO A 3 -8.60 4.49 25.43
C PRO A 3 -9.19 5.65 26.27
N ALA A 4 -8.60 5.94 27.44
CA ALA A 4 -9.10 7.00 28.33
C ALA A 4 -9.00 8.40 27.70
N LEU A 5 -7.97 8.66 26.87
CA LEU A 5 -7.87 9.90 26.11
C LEU A 5 -8.97 10.01 25.05
N ALA A 6 -9.34 8.90 24.41
CA ALA A 6 -10.43 8.88 23.44
C ALA A 6 -11.78 9.23 24.10
N GLU A 7 -12.08 8.63 25.26
CA GLU A 7 -13.29 8.93 26.03
C GLU A 7 -13.36 10.40 26.45
N MET A 8 -12.23 10.95 26.94
CA MET A 8 -12.13 12.36 27.32
C MET A 8 -12.39 13.29 26.12
N VAL A 9 -11.83 12.99 24.95
CA VAL A 9 -12.04 13.79 23.74
C VAL A 9 -13.49 13.71 23.26
N VAL A 10 -14.12 12.53 23.32
CA VAL A 10 -15.55 12.36 23.00
C VAL A 10 -16.40 13.23 23.91
N ALA A 11 -16.14 13.27 25.22
CA ALA A 11 -16.85 14.12 26.16
C ALA A 11 -16.66 15.62 25.85
N MET A 12 -15.43 16.04 25.54
CA MET A 12 -15.12 17.44 25.19
C MET A 12 -15.81 17.92 23.91
N ILE A 13 -15.93 17.05 22.90
CA ILE A 13 -16.62 17.35 21.64
C ILE A 13 -18.14 17.32 21.86
N GLY A 14 -18.66 16.32 22.58
CA GLY A 14 -20.09 16.18 22.89
C GLY A 14 -20.66 17.36 23.69
N ALA A 15 -19.84 18.01 24.51
CA ALA A 15 -20.23 19.22 25.23
C ALA A 15 -20.41 20.45 24.31
N ARG A 16 -19.88 20.43 23.08
CA ARG A 16 -19.92 21.55 22.13
C ARG A 16 -20.70 21.25 20.84
N MET A 17 -20.95 19.97 20.56
CA MET A 17 -21.64 19.50 19.37
C MET A 17 -22.62 18.39 19.77
N GLY A 18 -23.81 18.38 19.18
CA GLY A 18 -24.75 17.26 19.34
C GLY A 18 -24.17 16.01 18.67
N LEU A 19 -23.57 15.12 19.46
CA LEU A 19 -23.05 13.85 18.99
C LEU A 19 -24.11 12.77 19.16
N GLU A 20 -24.41 12.05 18.08
CA GLU A 20 -25.26 10.87 18.10
C GLU A 20 -24.46 9.63 17.75
N LEU A 21 -24.70 8.55 18.50
CA LEU A 21 -24.09 7.26 18.22
C LEU A 21 -24.72 6.67 16.96
N ARG A 22 -23.88 6.41 15.96
CA ARG A 22 -24.28 5.71 14.75
C ARG A 22 -24.37 4.20 15.00
N ALA A 23 -25.58 3.65 14.92
CA ALA A 23 -25.81 2.20 15.05
C ALA A 23 -25.09 1.37 13.97
N ASP A 24 -24.79 1.96 12.82
CA ASP A 24 -24.13 1.32 11.68
C ASP A 24 -22.60 1.53 11.66
N PHE A 25 -22.01 2.11 12.71
CA PHE A 25 -20.58 2.34 12.77
C PHE A 25 -19.80 1.02 12.76
N ARG A 26 -18.88 0.87 11.81
CA ARG A 26 -18.00 -0.29 11.70
C ARG A 26 -16.59 0.10 12.18
N PRO A 27 -16.26 -0.13 13.47
CA PRO A 27 -14.98 0.31 14.05
C PRO A 27 -13.79 -0.50 13.52
N ALA A 28 -14.03 -1.72 13.04
CA ALA A 28 -12.97 -2.62 12.61
C ALA A 28 -12.58 -2.39 11.15
N ARG A 29 -11.30 -2.11 10.91
CA ARG A 29 -10.71 -2.22 9.59
C ARG A 29 -10.43 -3.70 9.28
N PRO A 30 -10.84 -4.24 8.13
CA PRO A 30 -10.48 -5.60 7.77
C PRO A 30 -8.96 -5.74 7.73
N VAL A 31 -8.44 -6.72 8.47
CA VAL A 31 -7.01 -7.02 8.51
C VAL A 31 -6.62 -7.70 7.20
N ARG A 32 -5.79 -7.03 6.39
CA ARG A 32 -5.15 -7.68 5.25
C ARG A 32 -3.93 -8.44 5.75
N ARG A 33 -4.01 -9.77 5.78
CA ARG A 33 -2.84 -10.63 6.00
C ARG A 33 -1.89 -10.52 4.82
N ARG A 34 -0.58 -10.40 5.10
CA ARG A 34 0.47 -10.38 4.09
C ARG A 34 0.67 -11.79 3.55
N PHE A 35 1.09 -11.92 2.29
CA PHE A 35 1.43 -13.21 1.71
C PHE A 35 2.53 -13.94 2.50
N ALA A 36 3.49 -13.17 3.03
CA ALA A 36 4.54 -13.64 3.92
C ALA A 36 4.03 -14.37 5.18
N ASP A 37 2.86 -13.97 5.70
CA ASP A 37 2.30 -14.49 6.96
C ASP A 37 1.32 -15.66 6.74
N LEU A 38 1.13 -16.12 5.50
CA LEU A 38 0.26 -17.24 5.16
C LEU A 38 1.04 -18.57 5.21
N ASP A 39 0.32 -19.65 5.52
CA ASP A 39 0.80 -21.01 5.30
C ASP A 39 0.76 -21.40 3.80
N ASP A 40 1.37 -22.52 3.46
CA ASP A 40 1.56 -22.92 2.07
C ASP A 40 0.25 -23.29 1.36
N GLU A 41 -0.72 -23.87 2.08
CA GLU A 41 -2.05 -24.17 1.54
C GLU A 41 -2.79 -22.86 1.18
N ALA A 42 -2.80 -21.88 2.08
CA ALA A 42 -3.41 -20.58 1.82
C ALA A 42 -2.68 -19.83 0.70
N ARG A 43 -1.34 -19.91 0.62
CA ARG A 43 -0.56 -19.32 -0.48
C ARG A 43 -0.95 -19.96 -1.82
N ALA A 44 -0.94 -21.30 -1.90
CA ALA A 44 -1.34 -22.03 -3.10
C ALA A 44 -2.78 -21.67 -3.50
N GLY A 45 -3.70 -21.58 -2.54
CA GLY A 45 -5.08 -21.17 -2.78
C GLY A 45 -5.21 -19.74 -3.35
N ARG A 46 -4.34 -18.80 -2.96
CA ARG A 46 -4.33 -17.46 -3.56
C ARG A 46 -3.75 -17.46 -4.97
N VAL A 47 -2.63 -18.15 -5.17
CA VAL A 47 -1.96 -18.28 -6.47
C VAL A 47 -2.88 -18.93 -7.51
N ALA A 48 -3.64 -19.96 -7.11
CA ALA A 48 -4.61 -20.63 -7.98
C ALA A 48 -5.77 -19.73 -8.43
N ARG A 49 -6.16 -18.75 -7.60
CA ARG A 49 -7.25 -17.80 -7.91
C ARG A 49 -6.78 -16.61 -8.74
N ASP A 50 -5.54 -16.17 -8.51
CA ASP A 50 -4.95 -15.03 -9.20
C ASP A 50 -3.42 -15.23 -9.25
N ALA A 51 -2.90 -15.39 -10.47
CA ALA A 51 -1.49 -15.61 -10.73
C ALA A 51 -0.59 -14.49 -10.20
N GLY A 52 -1.12 -13.28 -10.01
CA GLY A 52 -0.40 -12.15 -9.41
C GLY A 52 0.05 -12.40 -7.97
N TRP A 53 -0.54 -13.37 -7.25
CA TRP A 53 -0.04 -13.83 -5.95
C TRP A 53 1.18 -14.75 -6.06
N GLY A 54 1.44 -15.34 -7.24
CA GLY A 54 2.64 -16.13 -7.51
C GLY A 54 3.84 -15.29 -7.96
N GLU A 55 3.60 -14.03 -8.36
CA GLU A 55 4.64 -13.16 -8.88
C GLU A 55 5.31 -12.35 -7.77
N MET A 56 6.55 -12.69 -7.44
CA MET A 56 7.30 -12.06 -6.35
C MET A 56 7.93 -10.72 -6.77
N VAL A 57 7.46 -9.62 -6.18
CA VAL A 57 8.01 -8.27 -6.40
C VAL A 57 9.17 -7.98 -5.43
N CYS A 58 8.97 -8.21 -4.12
CA CYS A 58 10.00 -8.01 -3.10
C CYS A 58 10.37 -9.32 -2.44
N ARG A 59 11.56 -9.85 -2.78
CA ARG A 59 12.08 -11.09 -2.20
C ARG A 59 12.38 -10.97 -0.71
N CYS A 60 12.87 -9.82 -0.24
CA CYS A 60 13.25 -9.66 1.17
C CYS A 60 12.05 -9.71 2.12
N GLU A 61 10.92 -9.14 1.72
CA GLU A 61 9.72 -9.02 2.56
C GLU A 61 8.60 -9.98 2.12
N HIS A 62 8.90 -10.86 1.15
CA HIS A 62 7.96 -11.77 0.50
C HIS A 62 6.65 -11.11 0.03
N VAL A 63 6.79 -10.03 -0.75
CA VAL A 63 5.67 -9.26 -1.29
C VAL A 63 5.42 -9.62 -2.75
N THR A 64 4.17 -9.89 -3.06
CA THR A 64 3.67 -10.30 -4.39
C THR A 64 3.19 -9.12 -5.24
N ARG A 65 3.06 -9.32 -6.56
CA ARG A 65 2.48 -8.31 -7.47
C ARG A 65 1.05 -7.96 -7.07
N ALA A 66 0.24 -8.96 -6.72
CA ALA A 66 -1.13 -8.76 -6.25
C ALA A 66 -1.19 -7.84 -5.02
N GLU A 67 -0.24 -7.93 -4.08
CA GLU A 67 -0.17 -7.02 -2.94
C GLU A 67 0.17 -5.58 -3.33
N VAL A 68 1.09 -5.39 -4.29
CA VAL A 68 1.42 -4.06 -4.81
C VAL A 68 0.23 -3.45 -5.54
N VAL A 69 -0.41 -4.19 -6.44
CA VAL A 69 -1.60 -3.74 -7.16
C VAL A 69 -2.74 -3.41 -6.19
N ALA A 70 -2.99 -4.27 -5.20
CA ALA A 70 -3.99 -4.01 -4.17
C ALA A 70 -3.65 -2.76 -3.33
N ALA A 71 -2.36 -2.49 -3.10
CA ALA A 71 -1.92 -1.26 -2.45
C ALA A 71 -2.16 -0.03 -3.33
N LEU A 72 -2.04 -0.12 -4.66
CA LEU A 72 -2.28 0.98 -5.58
C LEU A 72 -3.77 1.25 -5.80
N ARG A 73 -4.60 0.20 -5.95
CA ARG A 73 -6.05 0.29 -6.16
C ARG A 73 -6.86 0.54 -4.90
N ASN A 74 -6.21 0.81 -3.77
CA ASN A 74 -6.92 1.13 -2.53
C ASN A 74 -7.69 2.47 -2.66
N PRO A 75 -8.77 2.69 -1.89
CA PRO A 75 -9.62 3.89 -1.99
C PRO A 75 -8.91 5.24 -1.81
N PHE A 76 -7.74 5.26 -1.18
CA PHE A 76 -6.93 6.46 -0.96
C PHE A 76 -5.98 6.78 -2.13
N GLY A 77 -6.03 6.05 -3.24
CA GLY A 77 -5.31 6.37 -4.48
C GLY A 77 -3.79 6.44 -4.30
N ALA A 78 -3.16 5.37 -3.79
CA ALA A 78 -1.71 5.36 -3.61
C ALA A 78 -0.99 5.40 -4.97
N ARG A 79 -0.11 6.40 -5.17
CA ARG A 79 0.58 6.64 -6.47
C ARG A 79 2.08 6.98 -6.32
N THR A 80 2.69 6.61 -5.19
CA THR A 80 4.11 6.91 -4.88
C THR A 80 4.82 5.69 -4.33
N LEU A 81 6.15 5.64 -4.44
CA LEU A 81 6.93 4.53 -3.86
C LEU A 81 6.73 4.40 -2.35
N ASP A 82 6.75 5.51 -1.61
CA ASP A 82 6.55 5.48 -0.17
C ASP A 82 5.13 5.02 0.19
N ALA A 83 4.14 5.26 -0.67
CA ALA A 83 2.78 4.75 -0.47
C ALA A 83 2.72 3.22 -0.61
N VAL A 84 3.43 2.63 -1.57
CA VAL A 84 3.61 1.19 -1.72
C VAL A 84 4.38 0.63 -0.51
N LYS A 85 5.54 1.22 -0.18
CA LYS A 85 6.38 0.85 0.95
C LYS A 85 5.60 0.74 2.26
N ARG A 86 4.81 1.75 2.63
CA ARG A 86 4.04 1.75 3.89
C ARG A 86 2.90 0.73 3.91
N ARG A 87 2.41 0.31 2.75
CA ARG A 87 1.26 -0.62 2.64
C ARG A 87 1.69 -2.08 2.53
N THR A 88 2.79 -2.34 1.85
CA THR A 88 3.24 -3.72 1.54
C THR A 88 4.56 -4.09 2.19
N ARG A 89 5.34 -3.10 2.65
CA ARG A 89 6.74 -3.23 3.09
C ARG A 89 7.75 -3.45 1.97
N CYS A 90 7.36 -3.39 0.70
CA CYS A 90 8.33 -3.31 -0.40
C CYS A 90 9.40 -2.25 -0.12
N GLY A 91 10.67 -2.63 -0.24
CA GLY A 91 11.81 -1.77 0.05
C GLY A 91 12.14 -1.57 1.54
N MET A 92 11.53 -2.34 2.45
CA MET A 92 11.85 -2.32 3.89
C MET A 92 12.76 -3.47 4.35
N GLY A 93 13.08 -4.42 3.47
CA GLY A 93 13.98 -5.53 3.80
C GLY A 93 15.46 -5.18 3.58
N ARG A 94 16.35 -6.18 3.70
CA ARG A 94 17.82 -6.00 3.66
C ARG A 94 18.33 -5.20 2.46
N CYS A 95 17.70 -5.31 1.29
CA CYS A 95 18.12 -4.59 0.08
C CYS A 95 17.66 -3.13 0.00
N GLN A 96 16.85 -2.65 0.95
CA GLN A 96 16.36 -1.27 1.04
C GLN A 96 15.75 -0.72 -0.28
N GLY A 97 15.13 -1.59 -1.07
CA GLY A 97 14.46 -1.20 -2.32
C GLY A 97 15.32 -1.35 -3.58
N GLY A 98 16.61 -1.71 -3.47
CA GLY A 98 17.52 -1.79 -4.61
C GLY A 98 17.04 -2.70 -5.76
N PHE A 99 16.31 -3.77 -5.44
CA PHE A 99 15.82 -4.73 -6.46
C PHE A 99 14.34 -4.59 -6.81
N CYS A 100 13.49 -4.17 -5.88
CA CYS A 100 12.05 -4.13 -6.10
C CYS A 100 11.57 -2.78 -6.65
N THR A 101 12.36 -1.71 -6.52
CA THR A 101 11.96 -0.38 -7.01
C THR A 101 11.66 -0.35 -8.52
N PRO A 102 12.51 -0.92 -9.41
CA PRO A 102 12.19 -0.93 -10.85
C PRO A 102 10.87 -1.64 -11.16
N ARG A 103 10.62 -2.80 -10.54
CA ARG A 103 9.35 -3.55 -10.68
C ARG A 103 8.15 -2.76 -10.18
N ILE A 104 8.30 -2.02 -9.09
CA ILE A 104 7.22 -1.17 -8.56
C ILE A 104 6.93 -0.01 -9.53
N VAL A 105 7.96 0.56 -10.16
CA VAL A 105 7.81 1.59 -11.20
C VAL A 105 7.06 1.03 -12.42
N GLU A 106 7.38 -0.17 -12.87
CA GLU A 106 6.65 -0.86 -13.96
C GLU A 106 5.18 -1.05 -13.61
N ILE A 107 4.87 -1.57 -12.42
CA ILE A 107 3.48 -1.76 -11.97
C ILE A 107 2.76 -0.41 -11.84
N LEU A 108 3.44 0.65 -11.41
CA LEU A 108 2.87 2.00 -11.36
C LEU A 108 2.53 2.54 -12.75
N ASP A 109 3.38 2.29 -13.75
CA ASP A 109 3.16 2.64 -15.16
C ASP A 109 1.92 1.93 -15.71
N GLU A 110 1.80 0.62 -15.46
CA GLU A 110 0.63 -0.18 -15.80
C GLU A 110 -0.66 0.30 -15.11
N GLU A 111 -0.55 0.84 -13.90
CA GLU A 111 -1.67 1.41 -13.12
C GLU A 111 -1.91 2.91 -13.42
N GLY A 112 -1.29 3.45 -14.48
CA GLY A 112 -1.55 4.77 -15.03
C GLY A 112 -0.70 5.91 -14.45
N VAL A 113 0.42 5.62 -13.80
CA VAL A 113 1.44 6.61 -13.41
C VAL A 113 2.65 6.45 -14.32
N PRO A 114 2.82 7.31 -15.34
CA PRO A 114 3.93 7.20 -16.27
C PRO A 114 5.26 7.03 -15.52
N ALA A 115 6.09 6.08 -15.94
CA ALA A 115 7.32 5.72 -15.24
C ALA A 115 8.19 6.96 -14.92
N ASP A 116 8.32 7.88 -15.88
CA ASP A 116 9.07 9.14 -15.75
C ASP A 116 8.44 10.18 -14.82
N ARG A 117 7.18 9.96 -14.41
CA ARG A 117 6.42 10.78 -13.46
C ARG A 117 6.32 10.14 -12.08
N VAL A 118 6.87 8.95 -11.87
CA VAL A 118 6.87 8.31 -10.56
C VAL A 118 7.66 9.15 -9.56
N THR A 119 7.05 9.40 -8.40
CA THR A 119 7.68 10.10 -7.29
C THR A 119 7.89 9.18 -6.10
N LYS A 120 8.93 9.49 -5.31
CA LYS A 120 9.18 8.78 -4.06
C LYS A 120 8.06 9.04 -3.05
N ARG A 121 7.70 10.31 -2.82
CA ARG A 121 6.76 10.73 -1.76
C ARG A 121 5.76 11.82 -2.20
N GLY A 122 5.63 12.08 -3.49
CA GLY A 122 4.84 13.19 -4.03
C GLY A 122 5.66 14.48 -4.19
N GLY A 123 5.02 15.53 -4.73
CA GLY A 123 5.68 16.82 -5.01
C GLY A 123 6.88 16.65 -5.94
N GLY A 124 7.94 17.44 -5.74
CA GLY A 124 9.17 17.41 -6.55
C GLY A 124 10.10 16.21 -6.31
N SER A 125 9.64 15.12 -5.69
CA SER A 125 10.47 13.94 -5.40
C SER A 125 10.50 12.92 -6.55
N CYS A 126 10.67 13.42 -7.78
CA CYS A 126 10.72 12.60 -8.99
C CYS A 126 11.90 11.62 -8.94
N LEU A 127 11.68 10.38 -9.37
CA LEU A 127 12.75 9.39 -9.48
C LEU A 127 13.56 9.55 -10.77
N PHE A 128 12.94 10.10 -11.80
CA PHE A 128 13.51 10.27 -13.13
C PHE A 128 13.37 11.73 -13.54
N GLN A 129 14.29 12.18 -14.41
CA GLN A 129 14.27 13.54 -14.98
C GLN A 129 13.60 13.60 -16.36
N GLY A 130 13.00 12.50 -16.81
CA GLY A 130 12.37 12.38 -18.13
C GLY A 130 12.80 11.11 -18.88
N ARG A 131 12.26 10.93 -20.08
CA ARG A 131 12.59 9.81 -20.97
C ARG A 131 13.79 10.17 -21.84
N VAL A 132 14.77 9.26 -21.92
CA VAL A 132 15.96 9.43 -22.77
C VAL A 132 15.70 8.94 -24.21
N LYS A 133 14.78 7.98 -24.41
CA LYS A 133 14.33 7.47 -25.72
C LYS A 133 12.84 7.09 -25.67
N GLY A 134 12.08 7.38 -26.75
CA GLY A 134 10.63 7.11 -26.90
C GLY A 134 9.78 8.38 -27.05
N ARG A 135 8.69 8.34 -27.84
CA ARG A 135 7.81 9.51 -28.13
C ARG A 135 7.20 10.08 -26.84
N PRO A 136 6.97 11.42 -26.78
CA PRO A 136 6.36 12.09 -25.64
C PRO A 136 4.91 11.65 -25.42
#